data_AF-A0A953DM52-F1
#
_entry.id   AF-A0A953DM52-F1
#
_cell.length_a   1.000
_cell.length_b   1.000
_cell.length_c   1.000
_cell.angle_alpha   90.00
_cell.angle_beta   90.00
_cell.angle_gamma   90.00
#
_symmetry.space_group_name_H-M   'P 1'
#
loop_
_entity.id
_entity.type
_entity.pdbx_description
1 polymer ?
#
loop_
_entity_poly.entity_id
_entity_poly.type
_entity_poly.pdbx_seq_one_letter_code
_entity_poly.pdbx_strand_id
1 'polypeptide(L)'
;MDLSVDGKSERIPYSSHICQLYSKVTEIAGVTARLLRAGIIASEKCLFAAAPAQVQELREELVKLQLDVDALIAKGQLILSSEREPFLSNGKRFDPYFLLSTHQTFITQALRDGWKAVR
;
A
#
# COMPACT_ATOMS: atom_id res chain seq x y z
N MET A 1 -7.51 8.14 9.20
CA MET A 1 -8.27 6.94 9.62
C MET A 1 -8.02 6.70 11.10
N ASP A 2 -8.94 6.05 11.80
CA ASP A 2 -8.68 5.59 13.16
C ASP A 2 -7.99 4.23 13.07
N LEU A 3 -6.72 4.18 13.48
CA LEU A 3 -5.97 2.93 13.59
C LEU A 3 -6.11 2.43 15.02
N SER A 4 -6.64 1.22 15.20
CA SER A 4 -6.76 0.58 16.51
C SER A 4 -5.84 -0.63 16.61
N VAL A 5 -4.97 -0.66 17.62
CA VAL A 5 -4.06 -1.76 17.93
C VAL A 5 -4.06 -1.96 19.45
N ASP A 6 -4.35 -3.18 19.91
CA ASP A 6 -4.39 -3.55 21.34
C ASP A 6 -5.15 -2.56 22.25
N GLY A 7 -6.33 -2.12 21.80
CA GLY A 7 -7.21 -1.23 22.57
C GLY A 7 -6.76 0.24 22.59
N LYS A 8 -5.70 0.61 21.89
CA LYS A 8 -5.32 2.01 21.65
C LYS A 8 -5.77 2.42 20.26
N SER A 9 -6.42 3.57 20.16
CA SER A 9 -6.89 4.13 18.89
C SER A 9 -6.27 5.50 18.67
N GLU A 10 -5.65 5.70 17.51
CA GLU A 10 -5.05 6.97 17.10
C GLU A 10 -5.61 7.41 15.75
N ARG A 11 -5.88 8.71 15.61
CA ARG A 11 -6.28 9.28 14.33
C ARG A 11 -5.03 9.53 13.51
N ILE A 12 -4.83 8.71 12.48
CA ILE A 12 -3.71 8.85 11.55
C ILE A 12 -4.12 9.81 10.41
N PRO A 13 -3.47 10.99 10.28
CA PRO A 13 -3.68 11.87 9.14
C PRO A 13 -3.34 11.19 7.81
N TYR A 14 -3.91 11.71 6.71
CA TYR A 14 -3.46 11.34 5.38
C TYR A 14 -1.95 11.58 5.23
N SER A 15 -1.29 10.73 4.43
CA SER A 15 0.14 10.84 4.13
C SER A 15 1.09 10.61 5.31
N SER A 16 0.60 10.07 6.44
CA SER A 16 1.48 9.68 7.55
C SER A 16 2.34 8.47 7.18
N HIS A 17 3.64 8.52 7.46
CA HIS A 17 4.52 7.36 7.38
C HIS A 17 4.42 6.54 8.66
N ILE A 18 4.02 5.27 8.54
CA ILE A 18 3.87 4.36 9.67
C ILE A 18 4.95 3.29 9.55
N CYS A 19 5.87 3.24 10.51
CA CYS A 19 6.80 2.14 10.67
C CYS A 19 6.25 1.17 11.70
N GLN A 20 5.80 -0.01 11.25
CA GLN A 20 5.28 -1.06 12.14
C GLN A 20 6.36 -2.11 12.39
N LEU A 21 6.49 -2.52 13.65
CA LEU A 21 7.41 -3.56 14.08
C LEU A 21 6.61 -4.81 14.41
N TYR A 22 7.10 -5.96 13.95
CA TYR A 22 6.41 -7.25 14.08
C TYR A 22 7.32 -8.26 14.78
N SER A 23 6.72 -9.19 15.51
CA SER A 23 7.47 -10.26 16.15
C SER A 23 7.62 -11.48 15.24
N LYS A 24 6.68 -11.67 14.30
CA LYS A 24 6.67 -12.79 13.36
C LYS A 24 6.38 -12.31 11.94
N VAL A 25 7.05 -12.89 10.97
CA VAL A 25 6.85 -12.57 9.54
C VAL A 25 5.39 -12.83 9.11
N THR A 26 4.75 -13.85 9.69
CA THR A 26 3.35 -14.22 9.40
C THR A 26 2.33 -13.16 9.81
N GLU A 27 2.71 -12.17 10.62
CA GLU A 27 1.82 -11.07 11.05
C GLU A 27 1.69 -9.99 9.96
N ILE A 28 2.70 -9.84 9.10
CA ILE A 28 2.86 -8.71 8.20
C ILE A 28 1.70 -8.62 7.20
N ALA A 29 1.35 -9.72 6.53
CA ALA A 29 0.32 -9.72 5.50
C ALA A 29 -1.06 -9.33 6.08
N GLY A 30 -1.45 -9.91 7.20
CA GLY A 30 -2.76 -9.65 7.82
C GLY A 30 -2.88 -8.21 8.36
N VAL A 31 -1.81 -7.66 8.93
CA VAL A 31 -1.81 -6.25 9.38
C VAL A 31 -1.82 -5.30 8.19
N THR A 32 -1.00 -5.56 7.17
CA THR A 32 -0.95 -4.76 5.94
C THR A 32 -2.30 -4.77 5.21
N ALA A 33 -2.96 -5.93 5.11
CA ALA A 33 -4.28 -6.05 4.48
C ALA A 33 -5.33 -5.18 5.18
N ARG A 34 -5.33 -5.14 6.52
CA ARG A 34 -6.23 -4.27 7.30
C ARG A 34 -5.95 -2.78 7.06
N LEU A 35 -4.67 -2.40 6.97
CA LEU A 35 -4.27 -1.03 6.64
C LEU A 35 -4.72 -0.63 5.22
N LEU A 36 -4.49 -1.47 4.22
CA LEU A 36 -4.92 -1.20 2.85
C LEU A 36 -6.44 -1.16 2.72
N ARG A 37 -7.17 -2.07 3.41
CA ARG A 37 -8.64 -2.02 3.44
C ARG A 37 -9.16 -0.68 3.95
N ALA A 38 -8.54 -0.12 5.00
CA ALA A 38 -8.91 1.19 5.52
C ALA A 38 -8.69 2.29 4.47
N GLY A 39 -7.58 2.25 3.73
CA GLY A 39 -7.32 3.17 2.62
C GLY A 39 -8.30 3.01 1.45
N ILE A 40 -8.63 1.78 1.07
CA ILE A 40 -9.60 1.46 0.02
C ILE A 40 -10.98 2.06 0.37
N ILE A 41 -11.46 1.84 1.60
CA ILE A 41 -12.73 2.39 2.10
C ILE A 41 -12.68 3.92 2.13
N ALA A 42 -11.52 4.50 2.46
CA ALA A 42 -11.31 5.94 2.46
C ALA A 42 -11.14 6.55 1.05
N SER A 43 -11.27 5.77 -0.03
CA SER A 43 -11.08 6.19 -1.42
C SER A 43 -9.66 6.68 -1.71
N GLU A 44 -8.67 5.97 -1.17
CA GLU A 44 -7.24 6.18 -1.44
C GLU A 44 -6.75 5.21 -2.52
N LYS A 45 -5.72 5.64 -3.28
CA LYS A 45 -4.97 4.77 -4.19
C LYS A 45 -3.91 4.02 -3.41
N CYS A 46 -4.02 2.70 -3.36
CA CYS A 46 -3.19 1.82 -2.54
C CYS A 46 -2.10 1.15 -3.38
N LEU A 47 -0.86 1.21 -2.93
CA LEU A 47 0.27 0.52 -3.55
C LEU A 47 0.95 -0.38 -2.52
N PHE A 48 1.18 -1.64 -2.90
CA PHE A 48 2.02 -2.55 -2.14
C PHE A 48 3.12 -3.10 -3.02
N ALA A 49 4.36 -3.00 -2.54
CA ALA A 49 5.54 -3.49 -3.23
C ALA A 49 6.33 -4.42 -2.30
N ALA A 50 6.52 -5.68 -2.71
CA ALA A 50 7.23 -6.70 -1.93
C ALA A 50 7.71 -7.85 -2.83
N ALA A 51 8.35 -8.88 -2.28
CA ALA A 51 8.69 -10.06 -3.07
C ALA A 51 7.41 -10.81 -3.53
N PRO A 52 7.46 -11.60 -4.63
CA PRO A 52 6.28 -12.29 -5.16
C PRO A 52 5.46 -13.09 -4.14
N ALA A 53 6.13 -13.81 -3.23
CA ALA A 53 5.45 -14.57 -2.18
C ALA A 53 4.64 -13.68 -1.23
N GLN A 54 5.19 -12.53 -0.84
CA GLN A 54 4.54 -11.59 0.07
C GLN A 54 3.37 -10.86 -0.60
N VAL A 55 3.48 -10.56 -1.90
CA VAL A 55 2.37 -10.02 -2.69
C VAL A 55 1.21 -11.01 -2.74
N GLN A 56 1.52 -12.30 -2.92
CA GLN A 56 0.51 -13.36 -2.94
C GLN A 56 -0.15 -13.54 -1.56
N GLU A 57 0.65 -13.57 -0.48
CA GLU A 57 0.12 -13.61 0.90
C GLU A 57 -0.81 -12.44 1.20
N LEU A 58 -0.43 -11.21 0.82
CA LEU A 58 -1.28 -10.04 0.98
C LEU A 58 -2.59 -10.17 0.18
N ARG A 59 -2.52 -10.63 -1.07
CA ARG A 59 -3.71 -10.83 -1.91
C ARG A 59 -4.69 -11.79 -1.25
N GLU A 60 -4.21 -12.89 -0.68
CA GLU A 60 -5.04 -13.85 0.06
C GLU A 60 -5.69 -13.22 1.29
N GLU A 61 -4.95 -12.41 2.07
CA GLU A 61 -5.50 -11.70 3.21
C GLU A 61 -6.55 -10.65 2.82
N LEU A 62 -6.38 -9.94 1.70
CA LEU A 62 -7.38 -9.02 1.17
C LEU A 62 -8.68 -9.74 0.77
N VAL A 63 -8.57 -10.93 0.15
CA VAL A 63 -9.73 -11.77 -0.18
C VAL A 63 -10.45 -12.25 1.09
N LYS A 64 -9.71 -12.67 2.13
CA LYS A 64 -10.30 -13.03 3.44
C LYS A 64 -11.06 -11.86 4.08
N LEU A 65 -10.63 -10.62 3.81
CA LEU A 65 -11.33 -9.39 4.22
C LEU A 65 -12.50 -9.00 3.31
N GLN A 66 -12.93 -9.90 2.41
CA GLN A 66 -14.07 -9.73 1.49
C GLN A 66 -13.87 -8.58 0.48
N LEU A 67 -12.62 -8.30 0.10
CA LEU A 67 -12.33 -7.36 -0.98
C LEU A 67 -12.24 -8.09 -2.32
N ASP A 68 -12.88 -7.51 -3.34
CA ASP A 68 -12.70 -7.92 -4.73
C ASP A 68 -11.38 -7.32 -5.25
N VAL A 69 -10.29 -8.06 -5.05
CA VAL A 69 -8.94 -7.61 -5.40
C VAL A 69 -8.81 -7.32 -6.90
N ASP A 70 -9.41 -8.15 -7.75
CA ASP A 70 -9.30 -8.00 -9.20
C ASP A 70 -10.08 -6.77 -9.69
N ALA A 71 -11.26 -6.50 -9.14
CA ALA A 71 -12.00 -5.26 -9.43
C ALA A 71 -11.25 -4.01 -8.96
N LEU A 72 -10.60 -4.06 -7.79
CA LEU A 72 -9.79 -2.95 -7.27
C LEU A 72 -8.57 -2.66 -8.14
N ILE A 73 -7.91 -3.70 -8.65
CA ILE A 73 -6.80 -3.57 -9.61
C ILE A 73 -7.30 -3.03 -10.94
N ALA A 74 -8.41 -3.58 -11.48
CA ALA A 74 -8.99 -3.15 -12.75
C ALA A 74 -9.42 -1.67 -12.73
N LYS A 75 -9.94 -1.20 -11.59
CA LYS A 75 -10.28 0.22 -11.36
C LYS A 75 -9.04 1.11 -11.14
N GLY A 76 -7.85 0.52 -11.00
CA GLY A 76 -6.62 1.23 -10.70
C GLY A 76 -6.53 1.77 -9.26
N GLN A 77 -7.39 1.28 -8.34
CA GLN A 77 -7.35 1.67 -6.93
C GLN A 77 -6.25 0.94 -6.16
N LEU A 78 -5.97 -0.31 -6.54
CA LEU A 78 -4.94 -1.15 -5.91
C LEU A 78 -3.85 -1.49 -6.92
N ILE A 79 -2.59 -1.29 -6.54
CA ILE A 79 -1.41 -1.69 -7.28
C ILE A 79 -0.63 -2.69 -6.41
N LEU A 80 -0.41 -3.88 -6.95
CA LEU A 80 0.46 -4.89 -6.35
C LEU A 80 1.68 -5.04 -7.26
N SER A 81 2.86 -4.72 -6.74
CA SER A 81 4.12 -4.79 -7.48
C SER A 81 5.07 -5.78 -6.84
N SER A 82 5.54 -6.74 -7.62
CA SER A 82 6.58 -7.70 -7.21
C SER A 82 7.96 -7.40 -7.82
N GLU A 83 8.00 -6.45 -8.76
CA GLU A 83 9.20 -6.03 -9.48
C GLU A 83 9.89 -4.88 -8.74
N ARG A 84 11.22 -4.91 -8.73
CA ARG A 84 12.03 -3.86 -8.08
C ARG A 84 12.38 -2.73 -9.03
N GLU A 85 12.40 -3.02 -10.32
CA GLU A 85 12.83 -2.17 -11.42
C GLU A 85 12.11 -0.81 -11.43
N PRO A 86 10.78 -0.72 -11.18
CA PRO A 86 10.09 0.57 -11.10
C PRO A 86 10.59 1.51 -10.00
N PHE A 87 11.25 0.96 -8.97
CA PHE A 87 11.77 1.70 -7.82
C PHE A 87 13.27 2.04 -7.96
N LEU A 88 13.90 1.71 -9.09
CA LEU A 88 15.31 1.94 -9.36
C LEU A 88 15.51 2.89 -10.53
N SER A 89 16.50 3.77 -10.41
CA SER A 89 16.93 4.62 -11.51
C SER A 89 17.44 3.76 -12.67
N ASN A 90 16.84 3.98 -13.85
CA ASN A 90 17.04 3.20 -15.07
C ASN A 90 16.85 1.68 -14.86
N GLY A 91 16.01 1.28 -13.90
CA GLY A 91 15.72 -0.11 -13.56
C GLY A 91 16.87 -0.87 -12.89
N LYS A 92 17.99 -0.22 -12.53
CA LYS A 92 19.21 -0.93 -12.08
C LYS A 92 19.76 -0.46 -10.75
N ARG A 93 19.79 0.84 -10.49
CA ARG A 93 20.47 1.42 -9.32
C ARG A 93 19.49 2.10 -8.37
N PHE A 94 19.65 1.87 -7.08
CA PHE A 94 18.94 2.65 -6.08
C PHE A 94 19.45 4.09 -6.09
N ASP A 95 18.52 5.01 -6.27
CA ASP A 95 18.74 6.45 -6.17
C ASP A 95 17.59 7.03 -5.35
N PRO A 96 17.87 7.62 -4.17
CA PRO A 96 16.81 8.14 -3.30
C PRO A 96 16.05 9.31 -3.93
N TYR A 97 16.70 10.14 -4.76
CA TYR A 97 16.02 11.27 -5.40
C TYR A 97 15.09 10.80 -6.51
N PHE A 98 15.52 9.79 -7.27
CA PHE A 98 14.65 9.11 -8.22
C PHE A 98 13.42 8.52 -7.52
N LEU A 99 13.62 7.75 -6.45
CA LEU A 99 12.50 7.12 -5.74
C LEU A 99 11.51 8.15 -5.18
N LEU A 100 12.02 9.23 -4.57
CA LEU A 100 11.18 10.31 -4.04
C LEU A 100 10.41 11.03 -5.15
N SER A 101 11.03 11.34 -6.27
CA SER A 101 10.36 12.01 -7.42
C SER A 101 9.33 11.12 -8.10
N THR A 102 9.60 9.81 -8.24
CA THR A 102 8.62 8.83 -8.70
C THR A 102 7.43 8.75 -7.75
N HIS A 103 7.67 8.75 -6.44
CA HIS A 103 6.60 8.73 -5.44
C HIS A 103 5.75 10.02 -5.46
N GLN A 104 6.36 11.19 -5.62
CA GLN A 104 5.64 12.46 -5.81
C GLN A 104 4.79 12.47 -7.08
N THR A 105 5.31 11.90 -8.16
CA THR A 105 4.57 11.72 -9.42
C THR A 105 3.36 10.80 -9.22
N PHE A 106 3.54 9.69 -8.50
CA PHE A 106 2.46 8.77 -8.14
C PHE A 106 1.35 9.45 -7.34
N ILE A 107 1.71 10.25 -6.32
CA ILE A 107 0.75 11.02 -5.54
C ILE A 107 -0.03 12.00 -6.44
N THR A 108 0.68 12.76 -7.26
CA THR A 108 0.06 13.75 -8.16
C THR A 108 -0.91 13.08 -9.12
N GLN A 109 -0.54 11.92 -9.67
CA GLN A 109 -1.42 11.17 -10.56
C GLN A 109 -2.64 10.62 -9.81
N ALA A 110 -2.45 10.07 -8.61
CA ALA A 110 -3.57 9.57 -7.81
C ALA A 110 -4.62 10.65 -7.52
N LEU A 111 -4.17 11.86 -7.16
CA LEU A 111 -5.07 13.00 -6.94
C LEU A 111 -5.80 13.42 -8.23
N ARG A 112 -5.12 13.41 -9.39
CA ARG A 112 -5.74 13.69 -10.71
C ARG A 112 -6.76 12.63 -11.11
N ASP A 113 -6.51 11.37 -10.77
CA ASP A 113 -7.43 10.25 -11.00
C ASP A 113 -8.67 10.30 -10.07
N GLY A 114 -8.74 11.27 -9.15
CA GLY A 114 -9.87 11.48 -8.25
C GLY A 114 -9.77 10.75 -6.90
N TRP A 115 -8.62 10.13 -6.59
CA TRP A 115 -8.39 9.53 -5.27
C TRP A 115 -8.11 10.61 -4.22
N LYS A 116 -8.49 10.36 -2.97
CA LYS A 116 -8.33 11.34 -1.88
C LYS A 116 -6.89 11.48 -1.37
N ALA A 117 -6.14 10.38 -1.42
CA ALA A 117 -4.74 10.30 -1.02
C ALA A 117 -4.11 9.00 -1.59
N VAL A 118 -2.84 8.77 -1.27
CA VAL A 118 -2.17 7.49 -1.50
C VAL A 118 -1.98 6.72 -0.20
N ARG A 119 -1.90 5.40 -0.32
CA ARG A 119 -1.55 4.46 0.74
C ARG A 119 -0.46 3.52 0.30
#